data_AF-A0A946ZJL0-F1
#
_entry.id   AF-A0A946ZJL0-F1
#
_cell.length_a   1.000
_cell.length_b   1.000
_cell.length_c   1.000
_cell.angle_alpha   90.00
_cell.angle_beta   90.00
_cell.angle_gamma   90.00
#
_symmetry.space_group_name_H-M   'P 1'
#
loop_
_entity.id
_entity.type
_entity.pdbx_description
1 polymer ?
#
loop_
_entity_poly.entity_id
_entity_poly.type
_entity_poly.pdbx_seq_one_letter_code
_entity_poly.pdbx_strand_id
1 'polypeptide(L)'
;MMLFFKMSIFLFLATTAGCDSAKSAATNEQETKAIETMDDSKLVADGYILASVKYQEDSKCNYILVDEKKNLMYDPINFDAEKFASFKSNDAKVYVKFRGLRMPNRCPNIQPVELTEIKAGT
;
A
#
# COMPACT_ATOMS: atom_id res chain seq x y z
N MET A 1 -48.10 -15.23 -17.08
CA MET A 1 -47.74 -16.07 -15.92
C MET A 1 -47.13 -15.15 -14.87
N MET A 2 -47.96 -14.63 -13.96
CA MET A 2 -47.51 -13.97 -12.74
C MET A 2 -46.89 -15.02 -11.84
N LEU A 3 -45.80 -14.74 -11.12
CA LEU A 3 -45.57 -15.27 -9.77
C LEU A 3 -44.37 -14.56 -9.08
N PHE A 4 -44.72 -13.47 -8.40
CA PHE A 4 -44.30 -13.06 -7.05
C PHE A 4 -42.91 -13.51 -6.53
N PHE A 5 -41.90 -12.64 -6.69
CA PHE A 5 -40.70 -12.71 -5.87
C PHE A 5 -40.93 -11.92 -4.58
N LYS A 6 -41.03 -12.65 -3.47
CA LYS A 6 -41.44 -12.16 -2.15
C LYS A 6 -40.40 -11.21 -1.57
N MET A 7 -40.86 -10.01 -1.25
CA MET A 7 -40.21 -9.06 -0.34
C MET A 7 -40.11 -9.73 1.04
N SER A 8 -38.89 -9.91 1.56
CA SER A 8 -38.67 -10.33 2.94
C SER A 8 -37.92 -9.23 3.66
N ILE A 9 -38.71 -8.39 4.32
CA ILE A 9 -38.30 -7.33 5.24
C ILE A 9 -37.72 -8.00 6.48
N PHE A 10 -36.42 -7.86 6.71
CA PHE A 10 -35.81 -8.16 8.00
C PHE A 10 -35.78 -6.89 8.84
N LEU A 11 -36.69 -6.85 9.81
CA LEU A 11 -36.77 -5.92 10.92
C LEU A 11 -35.68 -6.30 11.93
N PHE A 12 -34.69 -5.43 12.14
CA PHE A 12 -33.78 -5.54 13.30
C PHE A 12 -33.94 -4.32 14.19
N LEU A 13 -34.17 -4.62 15.46
CA LEU A 13 -34.57 -3.73 16.52
C LEU A 13 -33.36 -2.99 17.14
N ALA A 14 -33.58 -1.71 17.39
CA ALA A 14 -33.14 -0.89 18.53
C ALA A 14 -31.67 -0.91 19.00
N THR A 15 -31.04 0.26 18.92
CA THR A 15 -30.23 0.79 20.03
C THR A 15 -30.47 2.29 20.20
N THR A 16 -30.44 2.70 21.47
CA THR A 16 -30.88 3.96 22.05
C THR A 16 -29.98 5.14 21.69
N ALA A 17 -30.58 6.28 21.35
CA ALA A 17 -29.88 7.56 21.26
C ALA A 17 -29.52 8.06 22.66
N GLY A 18 -28.24 7.99 23.00
CA GLY A 18 -27.66 8.76 24.10
C GLY A 18 -27.52 10.22 23.69
N CYS A 19 -28.01 11.12 24.53
CA CYS A 19 -27.85 12.56 24.41
C CYS A 19 -26.61 12.96 25.22
N ASP A 20 -25.66 13.68 24.64
CA ASP A 20 -24.77 14.53 25.42
C ASP A 20 -24.33 15.76 24.61
N SER A 21 -24.34 16.90 25.30
CA SER A 21 -24.17 18.25 24.76
C SER A 21 -22.70 18.64 24.63
N ALA A 22 -22.30 19.23 23.50
CA ALA A 22 -21.23 20.23 23.48
C ALA A 22 -21.29 21.10 22.21
N LYS A 23 -21.57 22.38 22.42
CA LYS A 23 -21.33 23.49 21.49
C LYS A 23 -19.84 23.55 21.15
N SER A 24 -19.46 23.49 19.86
CA SER A 24 -18.29 24.22 19.32
C SER A 24 -18.22 24.19 17.79
N ALA A 25 -18.04 25.40 17.26
CA ALA A 25 -17.31 25.83 16.07
C ALA A 25 -17.11 24.89 14.87
N ALA A 26 -17.51 25.43 13.71
CA ALA A 26 -17.10 24.99 12.37
C ALA A 26 -15.60 24.68 12.30
N THR A 27 -15.26 23.47 11.84
CA THR A 27 -13.92 23.15 11.36
C THR A 27 -14.06 22.30 10.11
N ASN A 28 -13.41 22.76 9.04
CA ASN A 28 -13.25 22.10 7.76
C ASN A 28 -12.98 20.60 7.91
N GLU A 29 -13.76 19.81 7.18
CA GLU A 29 -13.46 18.42 6.86
C GLU A 29 -12.20 18.39 5.98
N GLN A 30 -11.04 18.20 6.62
CA GLN A 30 -9.88 17.60 5.97
C GLN A 30 -9.67 16.24 6.62
N GLU A 31 -10.10 15.23 5.88
CA GLU A 31 -9.87 13.81 6.08
C GLU A 31 -8.37 13.56 6.26
N THR A 32 -7.91 13.66 7.51
CA THR A 32 -6.58 13.24 7.92
C THR A 32 -6.61 11.73 7.92
N LYS A 33 -6.18 11.12 6.81
CA LYS A 33 -5.82 9.70 6.77
C LYS A 33 -4.89 9.44 7.95
N ALA A 34 -5.38 8.72 8.95
CA ALA A 34 -4.58 8.25 10.06
C ALA A 34 -3.41 7.46 9.48
N ILE A 35 -2.20 8.01 9.58
CA ILE A 35 -0.98 7.26 9.36
C ILE A 35 -0.87 6.36 10.58
N GLU A 36 -1.35 5.13 10.44
CA GLU A 36 -1.02 4.08 11.40
C GLU A 36 0.50 3.96 11.41
N THR A 37 1.12 4.39 12.51
CA THR A 37 2.52 4.08 12.80
C THR A 37 2.60 2.57 12.99
N MET A 38 2.87 1.84 11.90
CA MET A 38 3.00 0.40 11.92
C MET A 38 4.33 0.03 12.56
N ASP A 39 4.32 -0.96 13.45
CA ASP A 39 5.52 -1.48 14.10
C ASP A 39 6.43 -2.16 13.06
N ASP A 40 7.61 -1.58 12.83
CA ASP A 40 8.64 -2.07 11.91
C ASP A 40 8.99 -3.55 12.15
N SER A 41 9.05 -3.97 13.41
CA SER A 41 9.40 -5.35 13.78
C SER A 41 8.34 -6.33 13.32
N LYS A 42 7.06 -5.92 13.39
CA LYS A 42 5.94 -6.73 12.93
C LYS A 42 5.96 -6.88 11.40
N LEU A 43 6.23 -5.80 10.67
CA LEU A 43 6.30 -5.86 9.20
C LEU A 43 7.46 -6.76 8.73
N VAL A 44 8.62 -6.68 9.35
CA VAL A 44 9.74 -7.57 9.02
C VAL A 44 9.40 -9.03 9.35
N ALA A 45 8.76 -9.29 10.49
CA ALA A 45 8.29 -10.63 10.86
C ALA A 45 7.24 -11.17 9.89
N ASP A 46 6.38 -10.30 9.36
CA ASP A 46 5.37 -10.65 8.35
C ASP A 46 5.98 -10.87 6.95
N GLY A 47 7.29 -10.69 6.79
CA GLY A 47 8.04 -10.96 5.55
C GLY A 47 8.17 -9.77 4.61
N TYR A 48 7.89 -8.55 5.07
CA TYR A 48 8.26 -7.35 4.32
C TYR A 48 9.76 -7.09 4.44
N ILE A 49 10.32 -6.45 3.41
CA ILE A 49 11.62 -5.78 3.51
C ILE A 49 11.41 -4.27 3.53
N LEU A 50 12.24 -3.56 4.29
CA LEU A 50 12.34 -2.11 4.18
C LEU A 50 13.26 -1.76 3.01
N ALA A 51 12.76 -0.96 2.09
CA ALA A 51 13.50 -0.52 0.93
C ALA A 51 13.30 0.97 0.65
N SER A 52 14.32 1.60 0.07
CA SER A 52 14.22 2.96 -0.46
C SER A 52 13.93 2.90 -1.97
N VAL A 53 13.01 3.74 -2.44
CA VAL A 53 12.69 3.90 -3.85
C VAL A 53 13.70 4.83 -4.49
N LYS A 54 14.35 4.41 -5.57
CA LYS A 54 15.30 5.25 -6.31
C LYS A 54 14.92 5.34 -7.78
N TYR A 55 14.78 6.56 -8.27
CA TYR A 55 14.61 6.85 -9.69
C TYR A 55 15.94 6.70 -10.42
N GLN A 56 15.91 6.11 -11.61
CA GLN A 56 17.04 6.02 -12.54
C GLN A 56 16.66 6.70 -13.85
N GLU A 57 17.33 7.80 -14.14
CA GLU A 57 17.20 8.50 -15.43
C GLU A 57 17.75 7.62 -16.56
N ASP A 58 17.13 7.71 -17.74
CA ASP A 58 17.53 7.02 -18.97
C ASP A 58 17.76 5.51 -18.85
N SER A 59 17.05 4.86 -17.93
CA SER A 59 17.18 3.44 -17.64
C SER A 59 15.99 2.62 -18.14
N LYS A 60 16.19 1.32 -18.37
CA LYS A 60 15.08 0.39 -18.64
C LYS A 60 14.29 0.02 -17.37
N CYS A 61 14.80 0.38 -16.20
CA CYS A 61 14.16 0.24 -14.89
C CYS A 61 14.11 1.62 -14.20
N ASN A 62 13.20 2.47 -14.66
CA ASN A 62 13.05 3.86 -14.18
C ASN A 62 12.99 3.97 -12.65
N TYR A 63 12.46 2.97 -11.96
CA TYR A 63 12.43 2.92 -10.51
C TYR A 63 12.95 1.58 -10.03
N ILE A 64 13.82 1.62 -9.03
CA ILE A 64 14.34 0.44 -8.34
C ILE A 64 14.06 0.54 -6.84
N LEU A 65 14.11 -0.61 -6.18
CA LEU A 65 14.02 -0.74 -4.73
C LEU A 65 15.39 -1.14 -4.20
N VAL A 66 15.89 -0.41 -3.21
CA VAL A 66 17.16 -0.70 -2.54
C VAL A 66 16.87 -1.20 -1.13
N ASP A 67 17.15 -2.47 -0.86
CA ASP A 67 17.02 -3.08 0.47
C ASP A 67 17.95 -2.38 1.47
N GLU A 68 17.39 -1.74 2.51
CA GLU A 68 18.19 -0.98 3.48
C GLU A 68 19.11 -1.88 4.34
N LYS A 69 18.78 -3.16 4.50
CA LYS A 69 19.55 -4.10 5.32
C LYS A 69 20.65 -4.79 4.53
N LYS A 70 20.36 -5.21 3.29
CA LYS A 70 21.26 -6.04 2.48
C LYS A 70 21.94 -5.29 1.35
N ASN A 71 21.53 -4.05 1.06
CA ASN A 71 21.97 -3.27 -0.11
C ASN A 71 21.76 -4.01 -1.44
N LEU A 72 20.74 -4.87 -1.51
CA LEU A 72 20.33 -5.54 -2.73
C LEU A 72 19.38 -4.64 -3.52
N MET A 73 19.47 -4.70 -4.85
CA MET A 73 18.67 -3.88 -5.75
C MET A 73 17.65 -4.74 -6.50
N TYR A 74 16.41 -4.29 -6.51
CA TYR A 74 15.29 -4.96 -7.15
C TYR A 74 14.61 -4.06 -8.18
N ASP A 75 14.23 -4.64 -9.31
CA ASP A 75 13.51 -4.00 -10.40
C ASP A 75 12.04 -4.45 -10.39
N PRO A 76 11.13 -3.69 -9.75
CA PRO A 76 9.71 -4.02 -9.71
C PRO A 76 9.05 -3.83 -11.08
N ILE A 77 8.83 -4.92 -11.82
CA ILE A 77 8.31 -4.85 -13.20
C ILE A 77 6.88 -4.29 -13.29
N ASN A 78 6.15 -4.34 -12.19
CA ASN A 78 4.76 -3.94 -12.07
C ASN A 78 4.58 -2.68 -11.19
N PHE A 79 5.63 -1.89 -10.97
CA PHE A 79 5.53 -0.68 -10.13
C PHE A 79 4.55 0.36 -10.70
N ASP A 80 4.33 0.33 -12.02
CA ASP A 80 3.36 1.17 -12.72
C ASP A 80 1.90 0.74 -12.51
N ALA A 81 1.65 -0.42 -11.90
CA ALA A 81 0.29 -0.83 -11.58
C ALA A 81 -0.36 0.20 -10.65
N GLU A 82 -1.63 0.52 -10.89
CA GLU A 82 -2.35 1.59 -10.18
C GLU A 82 -2.24 1.49 -8.65
N LYS A 83 -2.26 0.27 -8.10
CA LYS A 83 -2.13 0.00 -6.66
C LYS A 83 -0.75 0.34 -6.07
N PHE A 84 0.27 0.53 -6.89
CA PHE A 84 1.66 0.76 -6.47
C PHE A 84 2.22 2.10 -6.95
N ALA A 85 1.62 2.69 -7.98
CA ALA A 85 2.11 3.91 -8.63
C ALA A 85 2.29 5.09 -7.66
N SER A 86 1.46 5.20 -6.63
CA SER A 86 1.55 6.26 -5.61
C SER A 86 2.82 6.23 -4.77
N PHE A 87 3.56 5.11 -4.77
CA PHE A 87 4.80 4.95 -4.01
C PHE A 87 6.05 5.27 -4.84
N LYS A 88 5.90 5.66 -6.11
CA LYS A 88 7.00 6.01 -7.03
C LYS A 88 7.56 7.43 -6.78
N SER A 89 7.90 7.73 -5.54
CA SER A 89 8.61 8.96 -5.18
C SER A 89 10.08 8.65 -4.94
N ASN A 90 10.98 9.45 -5.49
CA ASN A 90 12.40 9.29 -5.22
C ASN A 90 12.66 9.43 -3.70
N ASP A 91 13.54 8.59 -3.18
CA ASP A 91 13.92 8.47 -1.77
C ASP A 91 12.78 8.10 -0.81
N ALA A 92 11.61 7.67 -1.32
CA ALA A 92 10.54 7.17 -0.47
C ALA A 92 10.94 5.86 0.20
N LYS A 93 10.69 5.78 1.51
CA LYS A 93 10.81 4.54 2.27
C LYS A 93 9.54 3.73 2.14
N VAL A 94 9.69 2.44 1.83
CA VAL A 94 8.56 1.53 1.62
C VAL A 94 8.85 0.17 2.22
N TYR A 95 7.82 -0.43 2.80
CA TYR A 95 7.81 -1.84 3.16
C TYR A 95 7.22 -2.64 2.01
N VAL A 96 7.99 -3.56 1.44
CA VAL A 96 7.58 -4.31 0.25
C VAL A 96 7.62 -5.82 0.46
N LYS A 97 6.66 -6.51 -0.17
CA LYS A 97 6.73 -7.94 -0.46
C LYS A 97 6.75 -8.14 -1.96
N PHE A 98 7.51 -9.12 -2.40
CA PHE A 98 7.62 -9.46 -3.81
C PHE A 98 8.01 -10.92 -3.99
N ARG A 99 7.85 -11.38 -5.22
CA ARG A 99 8.48 -12.62 -5.69
C ARG A 99 9.57 -12.29 -6.70
N GLY A 100 10.70 -12.98 -6.61
CA GLY A 100 11.75 -12.93 -7.62
C GLY A 100 11.27 -13.55 -8.93
N LEU A 101 11.57 -12.88 -10.05
CA LEU A 101 11.26 -13.39 -11.38
C LEU A 101 12.50 -14.07 -11.99
N ARG A 102 12.26 -15.06 -12.85
CA ARG A 102 13.33 -15.76 -13.60
C ARG A 102 13.53 -15.21 -15.02
N MET A 103 13.20 -13.94 -15.23
CA MET A 103 13.41 -13.27 -16.50
C MET A 103 14.81 -12.62 -16.55
N PRO A 104 15.34 -12.34 -17.75
CA PRO A 104 16.56 -11.53 -17.88
C PRO A 104 16.39 -10.17 -17.20
N ASN A 105 17.46 -9.68 -16.58
CA ASN A 105 17.45 -8.36 -15.95
C ASN A 105 17.24 -7.28 -17.01
N ARG A 106 16.35 -6.31 -16.74
CA ARG A 106 16.21 -5.11 -17.59
C ARG A 106 17.40 -4.16 -17.42
N CYS A 107 18.00 -4.21 -16.22
CA CYS A 107 19.12 -3.36 -15.81
C CYS A 107 20.33 -4.19 -15.33
N PRO A 108 21.57 -3.70 -15.53
CA PRO A 108 22.76 -4.43 -15.13
C PRO A 108 22.77 -4.73 -13.62
N ASN A 109 22.91 -6.01 -13.26
CA ASN A 109 23.01 -6.47 -11.87
C ASN A 109 21.80 -6.16 -10.96
N ILE A 110 20.61 -5.87 -11.51
CA ILE A 110 19.39 -5.62 -10.74
C ILE A 110 18.39 -6.74 -10.99
N GLN A 111 17.93 -7.40 -9.92
CA GLN A 111 17.03 -8.55 -10.04
C GLN A 111 15.59 -8.12 -10.32
N PRO A 112 14.93 -8.62 -11.38
CA PRO A 112 13.53 -8.34 -11.64
C PRO A 112 12.64 -9.04 -10.62
N VAL A 113 11.66 -8.29 -10.09
CA VAL A 113 10.70 -8.78 -9.10
C VAL A 113 9.29 -8.35 -9.47
N GLU A 114 8.30 -9.09 -9.00
CA GLU A 114 6.89 -8.68 -9.06
C GLU A 114 6.43 -8.34 -7.64
N LEU A 115 6.01 -7.08 -7.45
CA LEU A 115 5.44 -6.60 -6.20
C LEU A 115 4.10 -7.30 -5.93
N THR A 116 3.97 -7.84 -4.72
CA THR A 116 2.71 -8.40 -4.23
C THR A 116 2.01 -7.40 -3.32
N GLU A 117 2.77 -6.74 -2.43
CA GLU A 117 2.28 -5.76 -1.47
C GLU A 117 3.30 -4.63 -1.25
N ILE A 118 2.81 -3.44 -0.91
CA ILE A 118 3.61 -2.28 -0.55
C ILE A 118 2.89 -1.45 0.52
N LYS A 119 3.65 -0.91 1.47
CA LYS A 119 3.19 0.02 2.50
C LYS A 119 4.19 1.17 2.63
N ALA A 120 3.73 2.34 3.04
CA ALA A 120 4.62 3.46 3.32
C ALA A 120 5.50 3.11 4.53
N GLY A 121 6.79 3.40 4.42
CA GLY A 121 7.73 3.39 5.54
C GLY A 121 7.91 4.81 6.09
N THR A 122 8.24 4.89 7.37
CA THR A 122 8.62 6.14 8.06
C THR A 122 10.13 6.34 8.09
#